data_AF-A0A349X155-F1
#
_entry.id   AF-A0A349X155-F1
#
_cell.length_a   1.000
_cell.length_b   1.000
_cell.length_c   1.000
_cell.angle_alpha   90.00
_cell.angle_beta   90.00
_cell.angle_gamma   90.00
#
_symmetry.space_group_name_H-M   'P 1'
#
loop_
_entity.id
_entity.type
_entity.pdbx_description
1 polymer ?
#
loop_
_entity_poly.entity_id
_entity_poly.type
_entity_poly.pdbx_seq_one_letter_code
_entity_poly.pdbx_strand_id
1 'polypeptide(L)'
;MRRIDFVGLGGFDLSLKYQSDLEFCTRAFEIKKLSSHYVPRVWVRMRLGGVSTGAWLTRIKGNWESYIALRRLGLKRDPVSFFVIKFGRKLPQLFRRKQFLVDKLNNGSSGSR
;
A
#
# COMPACT_ATOMS: atom_id res chain seq x y z
N MET A 1 -10.47 -7.05 -14.46
CA MET A 1 -9.39 -7.82 -15.11
C MET A 1 -9.96 -9.14 -15.61
N ARG A 2 -9.68 -9.54 -16.84
CA ARG A 2 -10.19 -10.81 -17.39
C ARG A 2 -9.23 -11.94 -17.02
N ARG A 3 -9.75 -13.18 -16.97
CA ARG A 3 -8.95 -14.38 -16.64
C ARG A 3 -7.78 -14.58 -17.60
N ILE A 4 -7.96 -14.33 -18.89
CA ILE A 4 -6.91 -14.50 -19.89
C ILE A 4 -5.73 -13.56 -19.66
N ASP A 5 -5.98 -12.33 -19.22
CA ASP A 5 -4.92 -11.37 -18.90
C ASP A 5 -4.11 -11.86 -17.69
N PHE A 6 -4.77 -12.45 -16.67
CA PHE A 6 -4.11 -13.02 -15.50
C PHE A 6 -3.20 -14.20 -15.84
N VAL A 7 -3.70 -15.14 -16.64
CA VAL A 7 -2.92 -16.30 -17.09
C VAL A 7 -1.78 -15.86 -18.00
N GLY A 8 -2.01 -14.92 -18.93
CA GLY A 8 -0.98 -14.38 -19.82
C GLY A 8 0.13 -13.61 -19.11
N LEU A 9 -0.15 -13.09 -17.91
CA LEU A 9 0.85 -12.51 -17.03
C LEU A 9 1.64 -13.56 -16.23
N GLY A 10 1.19 -14.81 -16.13
CA GLY A 10 1.88 -15.85 -15.36
C GLY A 10 1.60 -15.82 -13.86
N GLY A 11 0.50 -15.18 -13.42
CA GLY A 11 0.06 -15.20 -12.03
C GLY A 11 0.98 -14.48 -11.04
N PHE A 12 0.89 -14.85 -9.76
CA PHE A 12 1.64 -14.24 -8.65
C PHE A 12 3.01 -14.89 -8.46
N ASP A 13 4.04 -14.08 -8.20
CA ASP A 13 5.36 -14.56 -7.79
C ASP A 13 5.34 -15.03 -6.33
N LEU A 14 5.37 -16.36 -6.14
CA LEU A 14 5.34 -17.00 -4.81
C LEU A 14 6.68 -16.89 -4.07
N SER A 15 7.75 -16.42 -4.72
CA SER A 15 9.02 -16.13 -4.03
C SER A 15 8.94 -14.89 -3.14
N LEU A 16 7.91 -14.05 -3.33
CA LEU A 16 7.63 -12.87 -2.52
C LEU A 16 6.60 -13.22 -1.45
N LYS A 17 7.00 -13.19 -0.19
CA LYS A 17 6.18 -13.64 0.95
C LYS A 17 5.09 -12.65 1.35
N TYR A 18 5.35 -11.36 1.18
CA TYR A 18 4.52 -10.25 1.64
C TYR A 18 4.05 -9.33 0.52
N GLN A 19 4.74 -9.29 -0.63
CA GLN A 19 4.54 -8.29 -1.68
C GLN A 19 4.32 -8.90 -3.08
N SER A 20 3.85 -10.15 -3.13
CA SER A 20 3.48 -10.81 -4.39
C SER A 20 2.34 -10.08 -5.12
N ASP A 21 1.38 -9.53 -4.37
CA ASP A 21 0.28 -8.71 -4.87
C ASP A 21 0.76 -7.39 -5.46
N LEU A 22 1.70 -6.71 -4.80
CA LEU A 22 2.33 -5.48 -5.27
C LEU A 22 3.09 -5.72 -6.57
N GLU A 23 3.92 -6.76 -6.63
CA GLU A 23 4.66 -7.15 -7.83
C GLU A 23 3.70 -7.34 -9.00
N PHE A 24 2.68 -8.18 -8.78
CA PHE A 24 1.70 -8.50 -9.81
C PHE A 24 0.95 -7.27 -10.31
N CYS A 25 0.45 -6.43 -9.39
CA CYS A 25 -0.25 -5.18 -9.74
C CYS A 25 0.66 -4.25 -10.55
N THR A 26 1.92 -4.11 -10.14
CA THR A 26 2.89 -3.25 -10.82
C THR A 26 3.17 -3.78 -12.22
N ARG A 27 3.38 -5.09 -12.36
CA ARG A 27 3.60 -5.71 -13.67
C ARG A 27 2.39 -5.58 -14.59
N ALA A 28 1.18 -5.77 -14.05
CA ALA A 28 -0.07 -5.65 -14.79
C ALA A 28 -0.33 -4.21 -15.28
N PHE A 29 -0.25 -3.22 -14.38
CA PHE A 29 -0.69 -1.86 -14.67
C PHE A 29 0.43 -0.92 -15.08
N GLU A 30 1.63 -1.05 -14.51
CA GLU A 30 2.74 -0.15 -14.83
C GLU A 30 3.53 -0.64 -16.03
N ILE A 31 3.85 -1.94 -16.09
CA ILE A 31 4.67 -2.50 -17.19
C ILE A 31 3.81 -2.84 -18.40
N LYS A 32 2.72 -3.59 -18.19
CA LYS A 32 1.85 -4.07 -19.28
C LYS A 32 0.73 -3.10 -19.63
N LYS A 33 0.60 -1.98 -18.91
CA LYS A 33 -0.35 -0.89 -19.16
C LYS A 33 -1.80 -1.38 -19.36
N LEU A 34 -2.22 -2.37 -18.57
CA LEU A 34 -3.61 -2.82 -18.57
C LEU A 34 -4.56 -1.67 -18.21
N SER A 35 -5.65 -1.55 -18.95
CA SER A 35 -6.68 -0.55 -18.66
C SER A 35 -7.32 -0.81 -17.29
N SER A 36 -7.46 0.25 -16.50
CA SER A 36 -8.12 0.23 -15.21
C SER A 36 -9.00 1.46 -15.04
N HIS A 37 -10.09 1.32 -14.29
CA HIS A 37 -11.00 2.42 -13.99
C HIS A 37 -11.26 2.44 -12.49
N TYR A 38 -11.11 3.62 -11.88
CA TYR A 38 -11.37 3.81 -10.46
C TYR A 38 -12.87 4.02 -10.22
N VAL A 39 -13.45 3.18 -9.36
CA VAL A 39 -14.84 3.34 -8.94
C VAL A 39 -14.88 4.01 -7.57
N PRO A 40 -15.50 5.20 -7.42
CA PRO A 40 -15.54 5.94 -6.16
C PRO A 40 -16.59 5.34 -5.19
N ARG A 41 -16.49 4.05 -4.90
CA ARG A 41 -17.36 3.32 -3.95
C ARG A 41 -16.54 2.32 -3.15
N VAL A 42 -16.85 2.20 -1.86
CA VAL A 42 -16.25 1.16 -1.01
C VAL A 42 -16.90 -0.19 -1.31
N TRP A 43 -16.11 -1.14 -1.81
CA TRP A 43 -16.55 -2.53 -2.01
C TRP A 43 -16.02 -3.46 -0.92
N VAL A 44 -14.80 -3.22 -0.44
CA VAL A 44 -14.12 -4.09 0.54
C VAL A 44 -13.58 -3.23 1.67
N ARG A 45 -13.76 -3.69 2.91
CA ARG A 45 -13.11 -3.15 4.10
C ARG A 45 -12.07 -4.15 4.60
N MET A 46 -10.81 -3.76 4.59
CA MET A 46 -9.72 -4.60 5.10
C MET A 46 -9.83 -4.76 6.63
N ARG A 47 -9.70 -5.99 7.13
CA ARG A 47 -9.68 -6.27 8.57
C ARG A 47 -8.30 -5.99 9.16
N LEU A 48 -8.27 -5.48 10.38
CA LEU A 48 -7.05 -5.41 11.18
C LEU A 48 -6.74 -6.82 11.74
N GLY A 49 -5.45 -7.18 11.83
CA GLY A 49 -5.00 -8.48 12.36
C GLY A 49 -4.37 -9.43 11.34
N GLY A 50 -3.99 -8.96 10.15
CA GLY A 50 -3.22 -9.77 9.19
C GLY A 50 -1.77 -9.98 9.62
N VAL A 51 -1.05 -10.84 8.88
CA VAL A 51 0.39 -11.17 9.10
C VAL A 51 1.28 -9.92 9.18
N SER A 52 0.89 -8.84 8.51
CA SER A 52 1.60 -7.55 8.48
C SER A 52 1.29 -6.62 9.67
N THR A 53 0.34 -6.98 10.55
CA THR A 53 -0.06 -6.18 11.72
C THR A 53 0.62 -6.64 13.01
N GLY A 54 1.07 -7.91 13.08
CA GLY A 54 1.54 -8.52 14.33
C GLY A 54 2.94 -8.14 14.80
N ALA A 55 3.85 -7.69 13.93
CA ALA A 55 5.21 -7.35 14.33
C ALA A 55 5.82 -6.22 13.49
N TRP A 56 6.52 -5.29 14.14
CA TRP A 56 7.32 -4.26 13.45
C TRP A 56 8.34 -4.88 12.48
N LEU A 57 8.90 -6.04 12.84
CA LEU A 57 9.85 -6.79 12.02
C LEU A 57 9.23 -7.27 10.69
N THR A 58 7.99 -7.75 10.67
CA THR A 58 7.35 -8.19 9.42
C THR A 58 7.07 -7.00 8.50
N ARG A 59 6.81 -5.84 9.07
CA ARG A 59 6.57 -4.59 8.34
C ARG A 59 7.83 -4.03 7.69
N ILE A 60 8.99 -4.12 8.35
CA ILE A 60 10.29 -3.78 7.77
C ILE A 60 10.64 -4.77 6.64
N LYS A 61 10.50 -6.08 6.90
CA LYS A 61 10.75 -7.13 5.90
C LYS A 61 9.88 -6.97 4.66
N GLY A 62 8.57 -6.73 4.83
CA GLY A 62 7.65 -6.50 3.72
C GLY A 62 7.99 -5.23 2.93
N ASN A 63 8.43 -4.16 3.60
CA ASN A 63 8.89 -2.94 2.94
C ASN A 63 10.15 -3.15 2.10
N TRP A 64 11.11 -3.94 2.60
CA TRP A 64 12.31 -4.31 1.86
C TRP A 64 11.97 -5.21 0.66
N GLU A 65 11.09 -6.19 0.87
CA GLU A 65 10.61 -7.04 -0.22
C GLU A 65 9.85 -6.24 -1.28
N SER A 66 9.11 -5.19 -0.90
CA SER A 66 8.46 -4.26 -1.85
C SER A 66 9.51 -3.64 -2.77
N TYR A 67 10.63 -3.19 -2.20
CA TYR A 67 11.71 -2.59 -2.96
C TYR A 67 12.37 -3.60 -3.91
N ILE A 68 12.62 -4.83 -3.44
CA ILE A 68 13.14 -5.91 -4.29
C ILE A 68 12.20 -6.21 -5.45
N ALA A 69 10.89 -6.33 -5.18
CA ALA A 69 9.88 -6.60 -6.20
C ALA A 69 9.88 -5.53 -7.31
N LEU A 70 9.88 -4.25 -6.93
CA LEU A 70 9.93 -3.14 -7.90
C LEU A 70 11.25 -3.12 -8.68
N ARG A 71 12.38 -3.40 -8.01
CA ARG A 71 13.69 -3.48 -8.67
C ARG A 71 13.73 -4.62 -9.69
N ARG A 72 13.15 -5.79 -9.37
CA ARG A 72 13.05 -6.95 -10.30
C ARG A 72 12.26 -6.59 -11.56
N LEU A 73 11.25 -5.74 -11.44
CA LEU A 73 10.46 -5.22 -12.57
C LEU A 73 11.17 -4.11 -13.37
N GLY A 74 12.42 -3.80 -13.08
CA GLY A 74 13.17 -2.75 -13.77
C GLY A 74 12.83 -1.33 -13.35
N LEU A 75 11.93 -1.15 -12.38
CA LEU A 75 11.62 0.15 -11.77
C LEU A 75 12.70 0.53 -10.76
N LYS A 76 13.89 0.80 -11.30
CA LYS A 76 15.08 1.13 -10.52
C LYS A 76 14.89 2.48 -9.85
N ARG A 77 14.78 2.47 -8.53
CA ARG A 77 14.93 3.66 -7.70
C ARG A 77 16.05 3.41 -6.72
N ASP A 78 16.79 4.47 -6.39
CA ASP A 78 17.75 4.40 -5.29
C ASP A 78 17.03 3.98 -3.99
N PRO A 79 17.56 3.01 -3.21
CA PRO A 79 16.91 2.52 -1.99
C PRO A 79 16.61 3.65 -0.99
N VAL A 80 17.53 4.60 -0.82
CA VAL A 80 17.38 5.72 0.11
C VAL A 80 16.25 6.62 -0.36
N SER A 81 16.26 7.01 -1.65
CA SER A 81 15.19 7.82 -2.25
C SER A 81 13.81 7.15 -2.12
N PHE A 82 13.73 5.83 -2.34
CA PHE A 82 12.49 5.08 -2.22
C PHE A 82 11.89 5.16 -0.81
N PHE A 83 12.70 4.89 0.22
CA PHE A 83 12.23 4.91 1.59
C PHE A 83 11.93 6.33 2.08
N VAL A 84 12.78 7.31 1.78
CA VAL A 84 12.57 8.71 2.17
C VAL A 84 11.25 9.23 1.64
N ILE A 85 10.93 8.98 0.37
CA ILE A 85 9.67 9.44 -0.24
C ILE A 85 8.47 8.67 0.32
N LYS A 86 8.61 7.34 0.48
CA LYS A 86 7.53 6.48 1.00
C LYS A 86 7.12 6.88 2.41
N PHE A 87 8.09 7.14 3.29
CA PHE A 87 7.82 7.57 4.66
C PHE A 87 7.47 9.06 4.74
N GLY A 88 8.15 9.90 3.95
CA GLY A 88 7.90 11.34 3.88
C GLY A 88 6.46 11.67 3.52
N ARG A 89 5.86 10.97 2.55
CA ARG A 89 4.44 11.15 2.17
C ARG A 89 3.45 10.78 3.28
N LYS A 90 3.84 9.94 4.24
CA LYS A 90 3.00 9.59 5.40
C LYS A 90 3.10 10.59 6.54
N LEU A 91 4.16 11.40 6.62
CA LEU A 91 4.33 12.37 7.71
C LEU A 91 3.19 13.40 7.78
N PRO A 92 2.73 14.05 6.68
CA PRO A 92 1.61 14.98 6.73
C PRO A 92 0.31 14.36 7.25
N GLN A 93 0.12 13.05 7.04
CA GLN A 93 -1.08 12.33 7.48
C GLN A 93 -1.13 12.19 9.01
N LEU A 94 0.04 12.12 9.67
CA LEU A 94 0.13 12.07 11.12
C LEU A 94 -0.24 13.42 11.75
N PHE A 95 0.18 14.52 11.12
CA PHE A 95 -0.16 15.88 11.58
C PHE A 95 -1.63 16.21 11.36
N ARG A 96 -2.21 15.87 10.20
CA ARG A 96 -3.66 16.05 9.93
C ARG A 96 -4.54 15.23 10.88
N ARG A 97 -4.10 14.03 11.27
CA ARG A 97 -4.80 13.21 12.27
C ARG A 97 -4.75 13.81 13.67
N LYS A 98 -3.64 14.44 14.07
CA LYS A 98 -3.58 15.21 15.33
C LYS A 98 -4.55 16.38 15.31
N GLN A 99 -4.59 17.16 14.22
CA GLN A 99 -5.52 18.28 14.10
C GLN A 99 -6.98 17.84 14.25
N PHE A 100 -7.40 16.79 13.53
CA PHE A 100 -8.75 16.24 13.67
C PHE A 100 -9.09 15.78 15.10
N LEU A 101 -8.12 15.19 15.82
CA LEU A 101 -8.32 14.78 17.22
C LEU A 101 -8.41 15.99 18.16
N VAL A 102 -7.60 17.03 17.94
CA VAL A 102 -7.65 18.29 18.69
C VAL A 102 -8.98 19.01 18.44
N ASP A 103 -9.44 19.08 17.19
CA ASP A 103 -10.72 19.68 16.82
C ASP A 103 -11.90 18.92 17.44
N LYS A 104 -11.81 17.58 17.54
CA LYS A 104 -12.82 16.75 18.21
C LYS A 104 -12.84 16.93 19.73
N LEU A 105 -11.69 17.13 20.37
CA LEU A 105 -11.60 17.44 21.80
C LEU A 105 -12.13 18.84 22.12
N ASN A 106 -11.83 19.82 21.26
CA ASN A 106 -12.28 21.20 21.44
C ASN A 106 -13.77 21.40 21.14
N ASN A 107 -14.34 20.64 20.18
CA ASN A 107 -15.77 20.69 19.85
C ASN A 107 -16.63 19.67 20.63
N GLY A 108 -16.02 18.83 21.47
CA GLY A 108 -16.69 17.79 22.26
C GLY A 108 -17.26 18.24 23.62
N SER A 109 -17.11 19.52 23.99
CA SER A 109 -17.60 20.09 25.26
C SER A 109 -18.94 20.83 25.15
N SER A 110 -19.63 20.76 24.01
CA SER A 110 -20.94 21.41 23.78
C SER A 110 -21.99 20.42 23.26
N GLY A 111 -22.21 19.32 23.98
CA GLY A 111 -23.18 18.30 23.54
C GLY A 111 -23.63 17.34 24.64
N SER A 112 -24.03 17.87 25.81
CA SER A 112 -24.89 17.16 26.75
C SER A 112 -26.15 17.99 27.03
N ARG A 113 -27.20 17.74 26.26
CA ARG A 113 -28.60 17.83 26.69
C ARG A 113 -29.32 16.62 26.13
#